data_AF-A0A553NC10-F1
#
_entry.id   AF-A0A553NC10-F1
#
_cell.length_a   1.000
_cell.length_b   1.000
_cell.length_c   1.000
_cell.angle_alpha   90.00
_cell.angle_beta   90.00
_cell.angle_gamma   90.00
#
_symmetry.space_group_name_H-M   'P 1'
#
loop_
_entity.id
_entity.type
_entity.pdbx_description
1 polymer ?
#
loop_
_entity_poly.entity_id
_entity_poly.type
_entity_poly.pdbx_seq_one_letter_code
_entity_poly.pdbx_strand_id
1 'polypeptide(L)'
;MEALSILFVTFLAFSSALANPTCEECVLILAELQVGMTSYDHEITKHLHDNFCANEQLNNQECRLVAGHYPDMLDIIMETRFDPLRVCEFEGLCNKNAYKRVMLDQEDRNVNCNQCDRFMRVIRRHLTDSQDMDSYEVLLKSHAYCGRPEPPFLGCVEIVDKYFREMHLETMEWFFHPHEFCVSLGICEDNFHTSTMAPTNTTLAPGNFTTSAPGNFTTSAPGNITTVAPGNMTLS
;
A
#
# COMPACT_ATOMS: atom_id res chain seq x y z
N MET A 1 8.32 52.35 -29.26
CA MET A 1 9.20 51.18 -29.46
C MET A 1 10.27 51.23 -28.38
N GLU A 2 10.60 50.07 -27.80
CA GLU A 2 11.63 49.87 -26.76
C GLU A 2 11.28 50.29 -25.31
N ALA A 3 10.37 49.58 -24.62
CA ALA A 3 10.32 49.61 -23.13
C ALA A 3 9.53 48.44 -22.47
N LEU A 4 9.39 47.27 -23.08
CA LEU A 4 8.61 46.15 -22.49
C LEU A 4 9.34 44.80 -22.40
N SER A 5 10.65 44.76 -22.69
CA SER A 5 11.40 43.50 -22.81
C SER A 5 12.32 43.16 -21.62
N ILE A 6 12.27 43.88 -20.49
CA ILE A 6 13.26 43.71 -19.40
C ILE A 6 12.65 43.18 -18.08
N LEU A 7 11.33 43.19 -17.91
CA LEU A 7 10.71 42.68 -16.67
C LEU A 7 10.52 41.15 -16.63
N PHE A 8 10.84 40.44 -17.71
CA PHE A 8 10.76 38.98 -17.77
C PHE A 8 12.06 38.24 -17.37
N VAL A 9 13.14 38.96 -17.03
CA VAL A 9 14.48 38.35 -16.84
C VAL A 9 14.92 38.26 -15.37
N THR A 10 14.13 38.74 -14.40
CA THR A 10 14.48 38.66 -12.96
C THR A 10 13.55 37.78 -12.13
N PHE A 11 13.06 36.68 -12.70
CA PHE A 11 12.50 35.55 -11.94
C PHE A 11 13.35 34.28 -12.13
N LEU A 12 14.68 34.46 -12.21
CA LEU A 12 15.66 33.39 -12.03
C LEU A 12 16.32 33.54 -10.66
N ALA A 13 15.64 33.06 -9.62
CA ALA A 13 16.23 32.46 -8.42
C ALA A 13 15.09 32.02 -7.49
N PHE A 14 15.12 30.77 -7.03
CA PHE A 14 14.10 30.06 -6.23
C PHE A 14 12.94 29.42 -7.01
N SER A 15 13.28 28.53 -7.93
CA SER A 15 12.52 27.29 -8.08
C SER A 15 13.49 26.14 -7.85
N SER A 16 13.43 25.50 -6.69
CA SER A 16 14.03 24.18 -6.50
C SER A 16 13.41 23.25 -7.53
N ALA A 17 14.13 22.96 -8.62
CA ALA A 17 13.76 21.96 -9.60
C ALA A 17 13.76 20.58 -8.92
N LEU A 18 12.62 20.18 -8.37
CA LEU A 18 12.33 18.80 -8.00
C LEU A 18 12.09 18.05 -9.31
N ALA A 19 12.98 17.13 -9.67
CA ALA A 19 12.76 16.27 -10.83
C ALA A 19 11.54 15.36 -10.58
N ASN A 20 10.66 15.23 -11.58
CA ASN A 20 9.58 14.23 -11.56
C ASN A 20 10.18 12.81 -11.55
N PRO A 21 9.54 11.82 -10.89
CA PRO A 21 10.04 10.45 -10.87
C PRO A 21 10.08 9.86 -12.28
N THR A 22 11.04 8.97 -12.54
CA THR A 22 11.11 8.19 -13.79
C THR A 22 10.00 7.15 -13.87
N CYS A 23 9.73 6.63 -15.08
CA CYS A 23 8.77 5.54 -15.29
C CYS A 23 8.99 4.35 -14.35
N GLU A 24 10.23 3.88 -14.24
CA GLU A 24 10.55 2.70 -13.42
C GLU A 24 10.39 2.97 -11.92
N GLU A 25 10.79 4.15 -11.45
CA GLU A 25 10.58 4.53 -10.04
C GLU A 25 9.10 4.61 -9.73
N CYS A 26 8.31 5.22 -10.61
CA CYS A 26 6.86 5.27 -10.46
C CYS A 26 6.25 3.86 -10.40
N VAL A 27 6.67 2.96 -11.30
CA VAL A 27 6.17 1.58 -11.34
C VAL A 27 6.56 0.81 -10.08
N LEU A 28 7.80 0.94 -9.61
CA LEU A 28 8.27 0.27 -8.39
C LEU A 28 7.53 0.79 -7.16
N ILE A 29 7.38 2.11 -7.01
CA ILE A 29 6.68 2.70 -5.87
C ILE A 29 5.22 2.26 -5.84
N LEU A 30 4.55 2.20 -7.00
CA LEU A 30 3.17 1.75 -7.08
C LEU A 30 3.00 0.24 -6.86
N ALA A 31 3.95 -0.57 -7.32
CA ALA A 31 3.93 -2.01 -7.06
C ALA A 31 4.12 -2.31 -5.56
N GLU A 32 5.04 -1.60 -4.91
CA GLU A 32 5.25 -1.71 -3.47
C GLU A 32 4.05 -1.18 -2.68
N LEU A 33 3.43 -0.09 -3.15
CA LEU A 33 2.16 0.40 -2.63
C LEU A 33 1.06 -0.66 -2.73
N GLN A 34 0.90 -1.33 -3.87
CA GLN A 34 -0.10 -2.39 -4.03
C GLN A 34 0.12 -3.49 -3.00
N VAL A 35 1.35 -4.02 -2.89
CA VAL A 35 1.68 -5.04 -1.88
C VAL A 35 1.41 -4.52 -0.46
N GLY A 36 1.84 -3.30 -0.16
CA GLY A 36 1.65 -2.68 1.15
C GLY A 36 0.17 -2.50 1.51
N MET A 37 -0.70 -2.19 0.55
CA MET A 37 -2.13 -1.99 0.76
C MET A 37 -2.92 -3.27 0.92
N THR A 38 -2.43 -4.39 0.38
CA THR A 38 -3.15 -5.69 0.36
C THR A 38 -2.56 -6.73 1.32
N SER A 39 -1.54 -6.36 2.12
CA SER A 39 -0.89 -7.29 3.06
C SER A 39 -1.51 -7.33 4.45
N TYR A 40 -2.57 -6.55 4.71
CA TYR A 40 -3.09 -6.29 6.07
C TYR A 40 -4.57 -6.70 6.24
N ASP A 41 -5.04 -7.69 5.49
CA ASP A 41 -6.44 -8.13 5.47
C ASP A 41 -7.02 -8.35 6.87
N HIS A 42 -6.28 -9.04 7.73
CA HIS A 42 -6.72 -9.38 9.07
C HIS A 42 -6.80 -8.16 9.98
N GLU A 43 -5.79 -7.29 9.95
CA GLU A 43 -5.74 -6.07 10.74
C GLU A 43 -6.81 -5.06 10.28
N ILE A 44 -6.99 -4.91 8.97
CA ILE A 44 -8.04 -4.08 8.37
C ILE A 44 -9.42 -4.60 8.78
N THR A 45 -9.67 -5.90 8.59
CA THR A 45 -10.97 -6.51 8.96
C THR A 45 -11.27 -6.32 10.44
N LYS A 46 -10.25 -6.51 11.29
CA LYS A 46 -10.38 -6.29 12.74
C LYS A 46 -10.68 -4.84 13.06
N HIS A 47 -9.94 -3.89 12.47
CA HIS A 47 -10.17 -2.46 12.68
C HIS A 47 -11.60 -2.06 12.31
N LEU A 48 -12.09 -2.53 11.16
CA LEU A 48 -13.46 -2.30 10.72
C LEU A 48 -14.50 -2.94 11.64
N HIS A 49 -14.23 -4.14 12.14
CA HIS A 49 -15.11 -4.77 13.12
C HIS A 49 -15.21 -3.94 14.41
N ASP A 50 -14.07 -3.43 14.90
CA ASP A 50 -13.99 -2.73 16.18
C ASP A 50 -14.49 -1.27 16.11
N ASN A 51 -14.29 -0.59 14.96
CA ASN A 51 -14.54 0.86 14.84
C ASN A 51 -15.65 1.21 13.84
N PHE A 52 -15.81 0.48 12.75
CA PHE A 52 -16.86 0.76 11.75
C PHE A 52 -18.18 0.08 12.11
N CYS A 53 -18.17 -1.24 12.28
CA CYS A 53 -19.39 -2.01 12.53
C CYS A 53 -20.11 -1.61 13.83
N ALA A 54 -19.34 -1.26 14.87
CA ALA A 54 -19.89 -0.79 16.13
C ALA A 54 -20.65 0.54 15.95
N ASN A 55 -20.10 1.46 15.15
CA ASN A 55 -20.73 2.75 14.85
C ASN A 55 -21.99 2.59 13.98
N GLU A 56 -21.95 1.68 13.02
CA GLU A 56 -23.08 1.32 12.16
C GLU A 56 -24.12 0.40 12.84
N GLN A 57 -23.89 0.01 14.09
CA GLN A 57 -24.76 -0.86 14.89
C GLN A 57 -25.10 -2.19 14.20
N LEU A 58 -24.16 -2.70 13.40
CA LEU A 58 -24.32 -3.97 12.71
C LEU A 58 -24.25 -5.12 13.71
N ASN A 59 -25.10 -6.13 13.53
CA ASN A 59 -24.94 -7.34 14.31
C ASN A 59 -23.71 -8.13 13.85
N ASN A 60 -23.24 -9.08 14.67
CA ASN A 60 -22.02 -9.84 14.38
C ASN A 60 -22.04 -10.57 13.02
N GLN A 61 -23.20 -11.01 12.54
CA GLN A 61 -23.30 -11.71 11.26
C GLN A 61 -23.23 -10.74 10.08
N GLU A 62 -23.93 -9.61 10.16
CA GLU A 62 -23.87 -8.54 9.18
C GLU A 62 -22.47 -7.95 9.09
N CYS A 63 -21.85 -7.65 10.23
CA CYS A 63 -20.49 -7.12 10.27
C CYS A 63 -19.48 -8.06 9.62
N ARG A 64 -19.58 -9.38 9.88
CA ARG A 64 -18.70 -10.36 9.21
C ARG A 64 -18.81 -10.31 7.70
N LEU A 65 -20.01 -10.08 7.15
CA LEU A 65 -20.21 -9.96 5.71
C LEU A 65 -19.65 -8.62 5.19
N VAL A 66 -19.93 -7.52 5.88
CA VAL A 66 -19.52 -6.18 5.43
C VAL A 66 -18.01 -5.97 5.54
N ALA A 67 -17.45 -6.17 6.73
CA ALA A 67 -16.02 -5.96 7.00
C ALA A 67 -15.14 -7.07 6.40
N GLY A 68 -15.62 -8.32 6.40
CA GLY A 68 -14.83 -9.47 5.97
C GLY A 68 -14.54 -9.51 4.46
N HIS A 69 -15.33 -8.79 3.65
CA HIS A 69 -15.15 -8.70 2.20
C HIS A 69 -14.45 -7.42 1.76
N TYR A 70 -14.16 -6.50 2.68
CA TYR A 70 -13.47 -5.27 2.35
C TYR A 70 -12.07 -5.49 1.77
N PRO A 71 -11.24 -6.41 2.29
CA PRO A 71 -9.94 -6.70 1.68
C PRO A 71 -10.05 -7.09 0.20
N ASP A 72 -10.98 -7.99 -0.15
CA ASP A 72 -11.22 -8.37 -1.55
C ASP A 72 -11.64 -7.16 -2.40
N MET A 73 -12.45 -6.25 -1.87
CA MET A 73 -12.85 -5.03 -2.57
C MET A 73 -11.66 -4.09 -2.79
N LEU A 74 -10.81 -3.94 -1.77
CA LEU A 74 -9.60 -3.14 -1.84
C LEU A 74 -8.62 -3.71 -2.88
N ASP A 75 -8.42 -5.03 -2.91
CA ASP A 75 -7.60 -5.72 -3.91
C ASP A 75 -8.07 -5.41 -5.33
N ILE A 76 -9.38 -5.53 -5.60
CA ILE A 76 -9.94 -5.22 -6.92
C ILE A 76 -9.69 -3.76 -7.33
N ILE A 77 -9.78 -2.82 -6.39
CA ILE A 77 -9.48 -1.41 -6.64
C ILE A 77 -8.00 -1.23 -6.92
N MET A 78 -7.12 -1.77 -6.09
CA MET A 78 -5.67 -1.64 -6.22
C MET A 78 -5.18 -2.25 -7.54
N GLU A 79 -5.66 -3.43 -7.92
CA GLU A 79 -5.31 -4.09 -9.18
C GLU A 79 -5.84 -3.34 -10.41
N THR A 80 -7.07 -2.80 -10.33
CA THR A 80 -7.73 -2.25 -11.54
C THR A 80 -7.45 -0.77 -11.76
N ARG A 81 -7.35 0.00 -10.67
CA ARG A 81 -7.23 1.48 -10.69
C ARG A 81 -5.82 1.96 -10.38
N PHE A 82 -5.06 1.18 -9.62
CA PHE A 82 -3.69 1.49 -9.25
C PHE A 82 -2.68 0.55 -9.92
N ASP A 83 -3.02 -0.04 -11.07
CA ASP A 83 -2.06 -0.73 -11.93
C ASP A 83 -0.84 0.18 -12.17
N PRO A 84 0.37 -0.23 -11.73
CA PRO A 84 1.53 0.64 -11.73
C PRO A 84 1.84 1.22 -13.11
N LEU A 85 1.75 0.40 -14.15
CA LEU A 85 2.05 0.84 -15.51
C LEU A 85 1.02 1.85 -16.01
N ARG A 86 -0.27 1.60 -15.82
CA ARG A 86 -1.34 2.51 -16.27
C ARG A 86 -1.31 3.85 -15.56
N VAL A 87 -1.10 3.86 -14.24
CA VAL A 87 -0.98 5.12 -13.49
C VAL A 87 0.23 5.89 -13.96
N CYS A 88 1.39 5.24 -14.11
CA CYS A 88 2.59 5.92 -14.58
C CYS A 88 2.51 6.36 -16.05
N GLU A 89 1.75 5.68 -16.89
CA GLU A 89 1.41 6.13 -18.26
C GLU A 89 0.49 7.36 -18.23
N PHE A 90 -0.53 7.36 -17.36
CA PHE A 90 -1.46 8.48 -17.19
C PHE A 90 -0.74 9.75 -16.72
N GLU A 91 0.20 9.62 -15.79
CA GLU A 91 1.08 10.71 -15.33
C GLU A 91 2.12 11.14 -16.38
N GLY A 92 2.15 10.49 -17.55
CA GLY A 92 3.06 10.81 -18.65
C GLY A 92 4.51 10.39 -18.42
N LEU A 93 4.76 9.56 -17.39
CA LEU A 93 6.09 9.08 -17.01
C LEU A 93 6.50 7.86 -17.83
N CYS A 94 5.54 6.97 -18.12
CA CYS A 94 5.75 5.77 -18.92
C CYS A 94 5.18 5.90 -20.34
N ASN A 95 5.74 5.12 -21.28
CA ASN A 95 5.16 4.90 -22.59
C ASN A 95 4.84 3.41 -22.78
N LYS A 96 4.04 3.09 -23.81
CA LYS A 96 3.57 1.72 -24.11
C LYS A 96 4.67 0.65 -24.29
N ASN A 97 5.95 1.06 -24.41
CA ASN A 97 7.11 0.18 -24.54
C ASN A 97 7.94 0.07 -23.25
N ALA A 98 7.46 0.58 -22.11
CA ALA A 98 8.25 0.74 -20.90
C ALA A 98 8.46 -0.57 -20.09
N TYR A 99 7.45 -1.45 -20.04
CA TYR A 99 7.49 -2.66 -19.20
C TYR A 99 8.67 -3.60 -19.52
N LYS A 100 9.07 -3.69 -20.80
CA LYS A 100 10.19 -4.54 -21.23
C LYS A 100 11.57 -4.01 -20.81
N ARG A 101 11.69 -2.72 -20.47
CA ARG A 101 12.95 -2.10 -20.01
C ARG A 101 13.12 -2.13 -18.50
N VAL A 102 12.02 -2.12 -17.74
CA VAL A 102 12.02 -2.19 -16.27
C VAL A 102 12.60 -3.51 -15.74
N MET A 103 12.45 -4.62 -16.47
CA MET A 103 12.99 -5.92 -16.07
C MET A 103 14.48 -6.12 -16.41
N LEU A 104 15.19 -5.10 -16.90
CA LEU A 104 16.53 -5.27 -17.47
C LEU A 104 17.63 -4.31 -16.97
N ASP A 105 17.35 -3.32 -16.12
CA ASP A 105 18.38 -2.33 -15.73
C ASP A 105 18.21 -1.80 -14.28
N GLN A 106 18.58 -2.62 -13.29
CA GLN A 106 18.49 -2.27 -11.85
C GLN A 106 19.66 -1.41 -11.32
N GLU A 107 20.20 -0.47 -12.10
CA GLU A 107 21.25 0.43 -11.59
C GLU A 107 20.74 1.86 -11.35
N ASP A 108 20.63 2.16 -10.05
CA ASP A 108 20.90 3.46 -9.42
C ASP A 108 19.88 4.60 -9.64
N ARG A 109 18.75 4.54 -8.93
CA ARG A 109 17.93 5.73 -8.67
C ARG A 109 17.46 5.83 -7.22
N ASN A 110 18.00 6.83 -6.52
CA ASN A 110 17.81 7.10 -5.11
C ASN A 110 16.58 8.01 -4.87
N VAL A 111 15.40 7.40 -4.65
CA VAL A 111 14.18 8.12 -4.23
C VAL A 111 14.40 8.68 -2.83
N ASN A 112 14.19 9.99 -2.64
CA ASN A 112 14.31 10.61 -1.32
C ASN A 112 12.96 10.75 -0.60
N CYS A 113 13.01 10.96 0.72
CA CYS A 113 11.84 11.05 1.59
C CYS A 113 10.79 12.06 1.12
N ASN A 114 11.20 13.26 0.68
CA ASN A 114 10.27 14.30 0.20
C ASN A 114 9.53 13.88 -1.07
N GLN A 115 10.20 13.12 -1.95
CA GLN A 115 9.59 12.59 -3.17
C GLN A 115 8.57 11.50 -2.84
N CYS A 116 8.92 10.57 -1.94
CA CYS A 116 8.00 9.54 -1.48
C CYS A 116 6.76 10.15 -0.82
N ASP A 117 6.94 11.05 0.15
CA ASP A 117 5.84 11.67 0.89
C ASP A 117 4.86 12.40 -0.03
N ARG A 118 5.39 13.20 -0.97
CA ARG A 118 4.56 13.91 -1.95
C ARG A 118 3.76 12.94 -2.81
N PHE A 119 4.40 11.87 -3.29
CA PHE A 119 3.74 10.88 -4.11
C PHE A 119 2.65 10.14 -3.32
N MET A 120 2.95 9.69 -2.10
CA MET A 120 1.98 9.03 -1.23
C MET A 120 0.78 9.94 -0.89
N ARG A 121 0.97 11.26 -0.78
CA ARG A 121 -0.15 12.22 -0.65
C ARG A 121 -1.01 12.32 -1.91
N VAL A 122 -0.43 12.17 -3.10
CA VAL A 122 -1.20 12.09 -4.36
C VAL A 122 -2.07 10.84 -4.34
N ILE A 123 -1.47 9.70 -4.00
CA ILE A 123 -2.17 8.43 -3.86
C ILE A 123 -3.29 8.52 -2.83
N ARG A 124 -3.04 9.08 -1.63
CA ARG A 124 -4.07 9.21 -0.60
C ARG A 124 -5.25 10.03 -1.10
N ARG A 125 -4.99 11.10 -1.88
CA ARG A 125 -6.06 11.90 -2.47
C ARG A 125 -6.88 11.09 -3.46
N HIS A 126 -6.26 10.30 -4.35
CA HIS A 126 -7.02 9.45 -5.27
C HIS A 126 -7.82 8.37 -4.53
N LEU A 127 -7.24 7.77 -3.49
CA LEU A 127 -7.96 6.79 -2.67
C LEU A 127 -9.12 7.39 -1.88
N THR A 128 -9.17 8.71 -1.66
CA THR A 128 -10.18 9.37 -0.81
C THR A 128 -11.00 10.43 -1.54
N ASP A 129 -10.76 10.67 -2.83
CA ASP A 129 -11.53 11.63 -3.63
C ASP A 129 -12.93 11.07 -3.92
N SER A 130 -13.94 11.94 -3.86
CA SER A 130 -15.34 11.53 -4.06
C SER A 130 -15.61 10.95 -5.44
N GLN A 131 -15.00 11.53 -6.49
CA GLN A 131 -15.20 11.10 -7.87
C GLN A 131 -14.51 9.76 -8.12
N ASP A 132 -13.32 9.56 -7.54
CA ASP A 132 -12.63 8.28 -7.61
C ASP A 132 -13.41 7.19 -6.85
N MET A 133 -13.97 7.51 -5.67
CA MET A 133 -14.84 6.57 -4.94
C MET A 133 -16.10 6.19 -5.73
N ASP A 134 -16.75 7.12 -6.45
CA ASP A 134 -17.87 6.79 -7.35
C ASP A 134 -17.42 5.79 -8.44
N SER A 135 -16.22 5.99 -8.97
CA SER A 135 -15.59 5.11 -9.97
C SER A 135 -15.23 3.73 -9.40
N TYR A 136 -14.93 3.64 -8.11
CA TYR A 136 -14.68 2.38 -7.39
C TYR A 136 -15.98 1.63 -7.13
N GLU A 137 -17.03 2.29 -6.68
CA GLU A 137 -18.33 1.66 -6.50
C GLU A 137 -18.86 1.05 -7.80
N VAL A 138 -18.75 1.78 -8.91
CA VAL A 138 -19.11 1.25 -10.25
C VAL A 138 -18.28 0.03 -10.61
N LEU A 139 -16.98 0.04 -10.32
CA LEU A 139 -16.10 -1.11 -10.53
C LEU A 139 -16.54 -2.31 -9.68
N LEU A 140 -16.78 -2.12 -8.39
CA LEU A 140 -17.16 -3.18 -7.47
C LEU A 140 -18.54 -3.78 -7.79
N LYS A 141 -19.49 -2.96 -8.27
CA LYS A 141 -20.81 -3.43 -8.72
C LYS A 141 -20.76 -4.18 -10.05
N SER A 142 -19.65 -4.08 -10.79
CA SER A 142 -19.49 -4.72 -12.12
C SER A 142 -19.10 -6.21 -12.03
N HIS A 143 -18.93 -6.85 -13.18
CA HIS A 143 -18.37 -8.22 -13.29
C HIS A 143 -16.95 -8.37 -12.72
N ALA A 144 -16.27 -7.27 -12.38
CA ALA A 144 -15.00 -7.32 -11.67
C ALA A 144 -15.15 -7.84 -10.23
N TYR A 145 -16.31 -7.68 -9.58
CA TYR A 145 -16.52 -8.15 -8.21
C TYR A 145 -17.93 -8.71 -7.98
N CYS A 146 -18.96 -7.88 -7.80
CA CYS A 146 -20.32 -8.35 -7.51
C CYS A 146 -20.97 -9.11 -8.68
N GLY A 147 -20.63 -8.77 -9.93
CA GLY A 147 -21.22 -9.40 -11.11
C GLY A 147 -20.56 -10.70 -11.54
N ARG A 148 -19.64 -11.27 -10.74
CA ARG A 148 -19.00 -12.56 -11.06
C ARG A 148 -20.05 -13.69 -11.12
N PRO A 149 -19.82 -14.76 -11.88
CA PRO A 149 -20.77 -15.88 -11.99
C PRO A 149 -21.17 -16.48 -10.64
N GLU A 150 -20.22 -16.55 -9.72
CA GLU A 150 -20.45 -16.84 -8.30
C GLU A 150 -20.12 -15.55 -7.53
N PRO A 151 -21.12 -14.71 -7.21
CA PRO A 151 -20.87 -13.50 -6.44
C PRO A 151 -20.38 -13.89 -5.03
N PRO A 152 -19.52 -13.07 -4.41
CA PRO A 152 -18.91 -13.41 -3.13
C PRO A 152 -19.95 -13.62 -2.03
N PHE A 153 -21.09 -12.92 -2.12
CA PHE A 153 -22.23 -13.10 -1.22
C PHE A 153 -23.53 -12.53 -1.84
N LEU A 154 -24.68 -12.94 -1.28
CA LEU A 154 -25.99 -12.41 -1.66
C LEU A 154 -26.15 -10.98 -1.14
N GLY A 155 -26.62 -10.06 -2.00
CA GLY A 155 -26.77 -8.65 -1.64
C GLY A 155 -25.50 -7.82 -1.80
N CYS A 156 -24.57 -8.27 -2.66
CA CYS A 156 -23.28 -7.60 -2.89
C CYS A 156 -23.41 -6.14 -3.31
N VAL A 157 -24.26 -5.86 -4.29
CA VAL A 157 -24.46 -4.49 -4.79
C VAL A 157 -24.98 -3.58 -3.70
N GLU A 158 -25.93 -4.06 -2.89
CA GLU A 158 -26.52 -3.31 -1.78
C GLU A 158 -25.52 -3.02 -0.66
N ILE A 159 -24.61 -3.96 -0.36
CA ILE A 159 -23.54 -3.74 0.61
C ILE A 159 -22.53 -2.71 0.07
N VAL A 160 -22.17 -2.78 -1.21
CA VAL A 160 -21.31 -1.76 -1.83
C VAL A 160 -21.98 -0.39 -1.80
N ASP A 161 -23.25 -0.30 -2.19
CA ASP A 161 -24.05 0.93 -2.16
C ASP A 161 -24.09 1.57 -0.77
N LYS A 162 -24.22 0.74 0.27
CA LYS A 162 -24.53 1.24 1.61
C LYS A 162 -23.30 1.50 2.47
N TYR A 163 -22.25 0.70 2.35
CA TYR A 163 -21.17 0.67 3.34
C TYR A 163 -19.78 0.90 2.77
N PHE A 164 -19.57 0.72 1.46
CA PHE A 164 -18.22 0.74 0.90
C PHE A 164 -17.50 2.06 1.19
N ARG A 165 -18.18 3.20 0.99
CA ARG A 165 -17.56 4.52 1.12
C ARG A 165 -17.06 4.79 2.54
N GLU A 166 -17.93 4.65 3.52
CA GLU A 166 -17.61 4.94 4.92
C GLU A 166 -16.58 3.95 5.46
N MET A 167 -16.70 2.67 5.11
CA MET A 167 -15.72 1.64 5.46
C MET A 167 -14.35 1.90 4.82
N HIS A 168 -14.33 2.35 3.56
CA HIS A 168 -13.11 2.70 2.85
C HIS A 168 -12.43 3.92 3.47
N LEU A 169 -13.18 4.97 3.78
CA LEU A 169 -12.64 6.16 4.44
C LEU A 169 -12.10 5.85 5.84
N GLU A 170 -12.83 5.07 6.64
CA GLU A 170 -12.37 4.60 7.96
C GLU A 170 -11.03 3.85 7.83
N THR A 171 -10.92 2.96 6.83
CA THR A 171 -9.68 2.23 6.59
C THR A 171 -8.55 3.14 6.14
N MET A 172 -8.78 4.03 5.17
CA MET A 172 -7.73 4.95 4.68
C MET A 172 -7.24 5.91 5.76
N GLU A 173 -8.15 6.34 6.66
CA GLU A 173 -7.79 7.20 7.78
C GLU A 173 -6.90 6.48 8.79
N TRP A 174 -7.16 5.20 9.07
CA TRP A 174 -6.40 4.39 10.02
C TRP A 174 -5.11 3.79 9.46
N PHE A 175 -5.14 3.32 8.20
CA PHE A 175 -4.07 2.50 7.64
C PHE A 175 -3.07 3.31 6.81
N PHE A 176 -3.55 4.19 5.93
CA PHE A 176 -2.72 4.70 4.84
C PHE A 176 -2.17 6.10 5.09
N HIS A 177 -1.24 6.24 6.03
CA HIS A 177 -0.59 7.52 6.34
C HIS A 177 0.65 7.76 5.44
N PRO A 178 0.69 8.84 4.62
CA PRO A 178 1.71 9.00 3.58
C PRO A 178 3.17 8.98 4.05
N HIS A 179 3.48 9.64 5.17
CA HIS A 179 4.85 9.73 5.66
C HIS A 179 5.30 8.43 6.31
N GLU A 180 4.44 7.87 7.16
CA GLU A 180 4.65 6.62 7.88
C GLU A 180 4.78 5.45 6.91
N PHE A 181 4.04 5.46 5.80
CA PHE A 181 4.23 4.52 4.71
C PHE A 181 5.64 4.63 4.11
N CYS A 182 6.14 5.85 3.85
CA CYS A 182 7.52 6.05 3.39
C CYS A 182 8.59 5.65 4.42
N VAL A 183 8.29 5.73 5.72
CA VAL A 183 9.13 5.19 6.80
C VAL A 183 9.14 3.67 6.76
N SER A 184 8.00 3.00 6.56
CA SER A 184 7.94 1.53 6.47
C SER A 184 8.69 0.98 5.26
N LEU A 185 8.85 1.78 4.20
CA LEU A 185 9.69 1.45 3.03
C LEU A 185 11.19 1.70 3.26
N GLY A 186 11.59 2.27 4.40
CA GLY A 186 12.98 2.63 4.69
C GLY A 186 13.50 3.84 3.89
N ILE A 187 12.61 4.62 3.27
CA ILE A 187 12.97 5.81 2.47
C ILE A 187 13.06 7.06 3.36
N CYS A 188 12.21 7.13 4.39
CA CYS A 188 12.20 8.20 5.38
C CYS A 188 12.73 7.67 6.73
N GLU A 189 13.38 8.54 7.49
CA GLU A 189 13.68 8.30 8.90
C GLU A 189 12.44 8.58 9.76
N ASP A 190 12.24 7.76 10.80
CA ASP A 190 11.22 8.00 11.82
C ASP A 190 11.62 9.19 12.70
N ASN A 191 11.09 10.38 12.37
CA ASN A 191 11.36 11.61 13.11
C ASN A 191 10.20 12.01 14.06
N PHE A 192 9.18 11.16 14.24
CA PHE A 192 8.02 11.44 15.09
C PHE A 192 7.57 10.23 15.91
N HIS A 193 7.84 10.27 17.22
CA HIS A 193 7.04 9.52 18.18
C HIS A 193 5.58 10.00 18.11
N THR A 194 4.65 9.04 18.02
CA THR A 194 3.17 9.14 17.98
C THR A 194 2.53 9.40 16.62
N SER A 195 2.40 8.33 15.85
CA SER A 195 1.11 7.84 15.32
C SER A 195 1.20 6.32 15.13
N THR A 196 0.22 5.59 15.66
CA THR A 196 0.21 4.12 15.74
C THR A 196 -0.11 3.52 14.38
N MET A 197 0.90 2.99 13.67
CA MET A 197 0.66 1.84 12.81
C MET A 197 0.37 0.61 13.69
N ALA A 198 -0.51 -0.28 13.23
CA ALA A 198 -0.61 -1.65 13.73
C ALA A 198 0.78 -2.33 13.75
N PRO A 199 1.04 -3.27 14.67
CA PRO A 199 2.39 -3.74 14.96
C PRO A 199 3.03 -4.41 13.73
N THR A 200 4.22 -3.92 13.36
CA THR A 200 5.10 -4.51 12.36
C THR A 200 5.63 -5.87 12.84
N ASN A 201 5.07 -6.95 12.31
CA ASN A 201 5.70 -8.28 12.31
C ASN A 201 6.24 -8.60 10.92
N THR A 202 7.08 -7.72 10.36
CA THR A 202 7.75 -8.00 9.09
C THR A 202 8.98 -8.86 9.35
N THR A 203 8.83 -10.18 9.18
CA THR A 203 9.97 -11.07 8.95
C THR A 203 10.39 -10.90 7.49
N LEU A 204 11.30 -9.96 7.22
CA LEU A 204 11.98 -9.88 5.93
C LEU A 204 12.88 -11.11 5.75
N ALA A 205 12.62 -11.89 4.71
CA ALA A 205 13.53 -12.94 4.25
C ALA A 205 14.87 -12.29 3.81
N PRO A 206 16.04 -12.88 4.14
CA PRO A 206 17.30 -12.29 3.73
C PRO A 206 17.54 -12.51 2.23
N GLY A 207 17.50 -11.40 1.49
CA GLY A 207 18.11 -11.29 0.18
C GLY A 207 19.62 -11.57 0.27
N ASN A 208 20.09 -12.40 -0.65
CA ASN A 208 21.42 -12.98 -0.74
C ASN A 208 22.53 -11.90 -0.90
N PHE A 209 23.23 -11.56 0.20
CA PHE A 209 24.50 -10.84 0.12
C PHE A 209 25.62 -11.82 -0.24
N THR A 210 26.27 -11.56 -1.37
CA THR A 210 27.40 -12.32 -1.89
C THR A 210 28.58 -12.30 -0.91
N THR A 211 29.09 -13.50 -0.69
CA THR A 211 30.21 -13.88 0.16
C THR A 211 31.53 -13.20 -0.22
N SER A 212 32.18 -12.57 0.76
CA SER A 212 33.64 -12.42 0.80
C SER A 212 34.19 -13.29 1.94
N ALA A 213 35.23 -14.08 1.64
CA ALA A 213 35.76 -15.18 2.45
C ALA A 213 36.64 -14.70 3.64
N PRO A 214 37.16 -15.58 4.52
CA PRO A 214 36.74 -15.62 5.92
C PRO A 214 37.82 -15.14 6.92
N GLY A 215 37.37 -14.40 7.94
CA GLY A 215 38.13 -14.11 9.16
C GLY A 215 37.74 -15.07 10.29
N ASN A 216 38.71 -15.83 10.78
CA ASN A 216 38.60 -16.91 11.75
C ASN A 216 38.17 -16.39 13.14
N PHE A 217 37.01 -16.81 13.66
CA PHE A 217 36.68 -16.70 15.09
C PHE A 217 36.00 -17.97 15.59
N THR A 218 36.59 -18.50 16.66
CA THR A 218 36.32 -19.76 17.34
C THR A 218 34.96 -19.82 18.02
N THR A 219 34.20 -20.88 17.73
CA THR A 219 32.95 -21.24 18.41
C THR A 219 33.25 -21.79 19.81
N SER A 220 32.68 -21.18 20.84
CA SER A 220 32.53 -21.78 22.17
C SER A 220 31.04 -21.99 22.46
N ALA A 221 30.71 -23.21 22.88
CA ALA A 221 29.34 -23.71 23.02
C ALA A 221 28.58 -23.12 24.22
N PRO A 222 27.25 -22.98 24.13
CA PRO A 222 26.33 -23.16 25.26
C PRO A 222 25.69 -24.57 25.12
N GLY A 223 25.64 -25.42 26.15
CA GLY A 223 24.98 -25.18 27.42
C GLY A 223 23.65 -25.95 27.42
N ASN A 224 23.66 -27.13 28.05
CA ASN A 224 22.62 -28.15 28.08
C ASN A 224 21.30 -27.64 28.71
N ILE A 225 20.17 -27.74 27.99
CA ILE A 225 18.82 -27.62 28.56
C ILE A 225 18.07 -28.92 28.33
N THR A 226 17.70 -29.57 29.42
CA THR A 226 17.04 -30.88 29.50
C THR A 226 15.55 -30.74 29.21
N THR A 227 15.05 -31.39 28.17
CA THR A 227 13.63 -31.47 27.83
C THR A 227 12.95 -32.63 28.58
N VAL A 228 11.86 -32.33 29.27
CA VAL A 228 10.98 -33.29 29.98
C VAL A 228 9.82 -33.65 29.05
N ALA A 229 9.55 -34.94 28.84
CA ALA A 229 8.52 -35.45 27.94
C ALA A 229 7.11 -35.45 28.57
N PRO A 230 6.03 -35.22 27.80
CA PRO A 230 4.68 -35.64 28.18
C PRO A 230 4.26 -36.97 27.54
N GLY A 231 3.65 -37.83 28.35
CA GLY A 231 3.28 -39.22 28.07
C GLY A 231 2.08 -39.44 27.15
N ASN A 232 2.04 -40.68 26.66
CA ASN A 232 1.12 -41.31 25.73
C ASN A 232 -0.26 -41.58 26.36
N MET A 233 -1.37 -41.24 25.68
CA MET A 233 -2.71 -41.75 25.99
C MET A 233 -3.21 -42.61 24.83
N THR A 234 -3.31 -43.91 25.09
CA THR A 234 -3.94 -44.92 24.24
C THR A 234 -5.47 -44.90 24.39
N LEU A 235 -6.17 -44.91 23.26
CA LEU A 235 -7.62 -45.08 23.14
C LEU A 235 -8.03 -46.54 23.35
N SER A 236 -9.10 -46.76 24.13
CA SER A 236 -9.96 -47.96 24.13
C SER A 236 -11.38 -47.51 24.43
#